data_AF-A0A3D1FB58-F1
#
_entry.id   AF-A0A3D1FB58-F1
#
_cell.length_a   1.000
_cell.length_b   1.000
_cell.length_c   1.000
_cell.angle_alpha   90.00
_cell.angle_beta   90.00
_cell.angle_gamma   90.00
#
_symmetry.space_group_name_H-M   'P 1'
#
loop_
_entity.id
_entity.type
_entity.pdbx_description
1 polymer ?
#
loop_
_entity_poly.entity_id
_entity_poly.type
_entity_poly.pdbx_seq_one_letter_code
_entity_poly.pdbx_strand_id
1 'polypeptide(L)'
;MDIRKPNISKFVSDTAKVPGVRKEMLMRQRELGSKVSCVLDGRDIGTAVFPDADKKFFLDADLKERVRRRHKELKENGQDVSLEDVQKDLCNRDTIDSS
;
A
#
# COMPACT_ATOMS: atom_id res chain seq x y z
N MET A 1 -4.94 3.10 17.22
CA MET A 1 -4.23 2.24 16.23
C MET A 1 -3.02 2.98 15.71
N ASP A 2 -1.83 2.68 16.24
CA ASP A 2 -0.60 3.42 15.95
C ASP A 2 -0.06 3.21 14.52
N ILE A 3 -0.42 2.11 13.86
CA ILE A 3 0.10 1.72 12.53
C ILE A 3 -0.09 2.75 11.41
N ARG A 4 -1.00 3.72 11.61
CA ARG A 4 -1.29 4.80 10.64
C ARG A 4 -0.55 6.10 10.93
N LYS A 5 0.26 6.15 11.99
CA LYS A 5 1.02 7.36 12.33
C LYS A 5 2.15 7.58 11.31
N PRO A 6 2.46 8.83 10.94
CA PRO A 6 3.48 9.14 9.94
C PRO A 6 4.86 8.54 10.25
N ASN A 7 5.23 8.49 11.54
CA ASN A 7 6.49 7.90 11.98
C ASN A 7 6.58 6.39 11.72
N ILE A 8 5.46 5.67 11.68
CA ILE A 8 5.44 4.25 11.28
C ILE A 8 5.40 4.14 9.77
N SER A 9 4.51 4.89 9.10
CA SER A 9 4.33 4.84 7.64
C SER A 9 5.63 5.07 6.87
N LYS A 10 6.50 5.96 7.36
CA LYS A 10 7.83 6.23 6.78
C LYS A 10 8.72 4.98 6.64
N PHE A 11 8.65 4.04 7.58
CA PHE A 11 9.52 2.86 7.59
C PHE A 11 8.95 1.66 6.83
N VAL A 12 7.67 1.71 6.44
CA VAL A 12 6.98 0.56 5.82
C VAL A 12 7.62 0.19 4.49
N SER A 13 7.95 1.18 3.65
CA SER A 13 8.52 0.92 2.32
C SER A 13 9.90 0.24 2.42
N ASP A 14 10.77 0.74 3.30
CA ASP A 14 12.10 0.15 3.52
C ASP A 14 12.01 -1.25 4.12
N THR A 15 11.09 -1.45 5.08
CA THR A 15 10.86 -2.75 5.71
C THR A 15 10.34 -3.78 4.70
N ALA A 16 9.45 -3.37 3.78
CA ALA A 16 8.88 -4.24 2.75
C ALA A 16 9.92 -4.73 1.71
N LYS A 17 11.02 -3.99 1.54
CA LYS A 17 12.14 -4.37 0.65
C LYS A 17 13.05 -5.44 1.25
N VAL A 18 13.01 -5.66 2.57
CA VAL A 18 13.84 -6.67 3.23
C VAL A 18 13.41 -8.07 2.77
N PRO A 19 14.28 -8.85 2.10
CA PRO A 19 13.88 -10.11 1.48
C PRO A 19 13.28 -11.13 2.45
N GLY A 20 13.83 -11.22 3.67
CA GLY A 20 13.32 -12.10 4.72
C GLY A 20 11.90 -11.73 5.16
N VAL A 21 11.63 -10.44 5.34
CA VAL A 21 10.30 -9.93 5.68
C VAL A 21 9.32 -10.22 4.54
N ARG A 22 9.69 -9.91 3.30
CA ARG A 22 8.84 -10.14 2.13
C ARG A 22 8.52 -11.62 1.94
N LYS A 23 9.50 -12.51 2.10
CA LYS A 23 9.32 -13.97 2.02
C LYS A 23 8.33 -14.47 3.08
N GLU A 24 8.49 -14.03 4.32
CA GLU A 24 7.61 -14.41 5.42
C GLU A 24 6.18 -13.89 5.20
N MET A 25 6.02 -12.65 4.75
CA MET A 25 4.70 -12.08 4.44
C MET A 25 4.00 -12.81 3.30
N LEU A 26 4.73 -13.17 2.23
CA LEU A 26 4.18 -13.96 1.12
C LEU A 26 3.65 -15.32 1.59
N MET A 27 4.41 -16.00 2.44
CA MET A 27 4.00 -17.30 3.00
C MET A 27 2.67 -17.16 3.78
N ARG A 28 2.60 -16.19 4.68
CA ARG A 28 1.40 -15.94 5.51
C ARG A 28 0.18 -15.55 4.68
N GLN A 29 0.36 -14.67 3.70
CA GLN A 29 -0.74 -14.26 2.82
C GLN A 29 -1.29 -15.45 2.03
N ARG A 30 -0.41 -16.30 1.49
CA ARG A 30 -0.81 -17.53 0.77
C ARG A 30 -1.52 -18.53 1.66
N GLU A 31 -1.03 -18.73 2.88
CA GLU A 31 -1.67 -19.61 3.86
C GLU A 31 -3.08 -19.12 4.25
N LEU A 32 -3.27 -17.81 4.38
CA LEU A 32 -4.59 -17.24 4.68
C LEU A 32 -5.54 -17.40 3.50
N GLY A 33 -5.09 -17.09 2.28
CA GLY A 33 -5.92 -17.16 1.08
C GLY A 33 -6.27 -18.58 0.64
N SER A 34 -5.53 -19.61 1.07
CA SER A 34 -5.85 -21.00 0.76
C SER A 34 -6.97 -21.59 1.63
N LYS A 35 -7.27 -20.97 2.77
CA LYS A 35 -8.27 -21.48 3.74
C LYS A 35 -9.67 -20.97 3.48
N VAL A 36 -9.81 -19.78 2.90
CA VAL A 36 -11.08 -19.08 2.73
C VAL A 36 -11.10 -18.24 1.45
N SER A 37 -12.26 -18.13 0.83
CA SER A 37 -12.47 -17.10 -0.20
C SER A 37 -12.31 -15.72 0.42
N CYS A 38 -11.46 -14.87 -0.16
CA CYS A 38 -11.15 -13.56 0.37
C CYS A 38 -10.99 -12.50 -0.72
N VAL A 39 -11.18 -11.25 -0.33
CA VAL A 39 -10.78 -10.08 -1.13
C VAL A 39 -9.51 -9.53 -0.50
N LEU A 40 -8.46 -9.42 -1.31
CA LEU A 40 -7.14 -8.96 -0.89
C LEU A 40 -6.79 -7.67 -1.62
N ASP A 41 -6.31 -6.68 -0.87
CA ASP A 41 -5.82 -5.39 -1.37
C ASP A 41 -4.31 -5.28 -1.11
N GLY A 42 -3.58 -4.73 -2.07
CA GLY A 42 -2.13 -4.60 -2.05
C GLY A 42 -1.55 -4.33 -3.43
N ARG A 43 -0.22 -4.16 -3.51
CA ARG A 43 0.46 -3.71 -4.74
C ARG A 43 0.71 -4.82 -5.75
N ASP A 44 1.01 -6.02 -5.27
CA ASP A 44 1.47 -7.16 -6.07
C ASP A 44 0.66 -8.43 -5.80
N ILE A 45 -0.58 -8.28 -5.32
CA ILE A 45 -1.46 -9.40 -4.97
C ILE A 45 -1.70 -10.30 -6.18
N GLY A 46 -2.13 -9.72 -7.31
CA GLY A 46 -2.45 -10.47 -8.52
C GLY A 46 -1.24 -10.86 -9.38
N THR A 47 -0.03 -10.39 -9.06
CA THR A 47 1.18 -10.62 -9.86
C THR A 47 2.21 -11.50 -9.14
N ALA A 48 2.38 -11.34 -7.82
CA ALA A 48 3.36 -12.08 -7.03
C ALA A 48 2.71 -13.00 -5.99
N VAL A 49 1.68 -12.54 -5.28
CA VAL A 49 1.11 -13.31 -4.16
C VAL A 49 0.22 -14.45 -4.68
N PHE A 50 -0.77 -14.11 -5.51
CA PHE A 50 -1.74 -15.01 -6.12
C PHE A 50 -1.83 -14.75 -7.64
N PRO A 51 -0.81 -15.19 -8.41
CA PRO A 51 -0.80 -15.05 -9.87
C PRO A 51 -1.93 -15.82 -10.56
N ASP A 52 -2.54 -16.79 -9.88
CA ASP A 52 -3.65 -17.60 -10.43
C ASP A 52 -5.01 -17.24 -9.82
N ALA A 53 -5.14 -16.05 -9.21
CA ALA A 53 -6.40 -15.59 -8.64
C ALA A 53 -7.54 -15.55 -9.68
N ASP A 54 -8.73 -16.03 -9.31
CA ASP A 54 -9.92 -16.10 -10.18
C ASP A 54 -10.30 -14.74 -10.78
N LYS A 55 -10.10 -13.66 -10.01
CA LYS A 55 -10.41 -12.29 -10.40
C LYS A 55 -9.29 -11.36 -9.93
N LYS A 56 -8.87 -10.45 -10.81
CA LYS A 56 -7.85 -9.44 -10.52
C LYS A 56 -8.36 -8.07 -10.94
N PHE A 57 -8.20 -7.10 -10.06
CA PHE A 57 -8.59 -5.72 -10.29
C PHE A 57 -7.36 -4.84 -10.11
N PHE A 58 -7.14 -3.92 -11.04
CA PHE A 58 -6.14 -2.86 -10.91
C PHE A 58 -6.88 -1.53 -10.86
N LEU A 59 -6.74 -0.80 -9.76
CA LEU A 59 -7.38 0.50 -9.56
C LEU A 59 -6.32 1.58 -9.75
N ASP A 60 -6.57 2.48 -10.69
CA ASP A 60 -5.71 3.63 -10.98
C ASP A 60 -6.51 4.93 -10.95
N ALA A 61 -5.82 6.04 -10.72
CA ALA A 61 -6.40 7.37 -10.72
C ALA A 61 -5.29 8.42 -10.91
N ASP A 62 -5.67 9.57 -11.46
CA ASP A 62 -4.76 10.71 -11.60
C ASP A 62 -4.10 11.07 -10.26
N LEU A 63 -2.80 11.36 -10.30
CA LEU A 63 -2.03 11.79 -9.13
C LEU A 63 -2.71 12.95 -8.39
N LYS A 64 -3.26 13.93 -9.12
CA LYS A 64 -3.96 15.08 -8.53
C LYS A 64 -5.15 14.64 -7.68
N GLU A 65 -5.94 13.68 -8.15
CA GLU A 65 -7.10 13.18 -7.41
C GLU A 65 -6.67 12.35 -6.20
N ARG A 66 -5.62 11.54 -6.35
CA ARG A 66 -5.02 10.78 -5.24
C ARG A 66 -4.48 11.69 -4.14
N VAL A 67 -3.80 12.79 -4.50
CA VAL A 67 -3.32 13.82 -3.58
C VAL A 67 -4.49 14.49 -2.86
N ARG A 68 -5.50 14.94 -3.62
CA ARG A 68 -6.69 15.61 -3.06
C ARG A 68 -7.40 14.71 -2.05
N ARG A 69 -7.66 13.45 -2.42
CA ARG A 69 -8.32 12.46 -1.54
C ARG A 69 -7.49 12.20 -0.29
N ARG A 70 -6.18 11.97 -0.44
CA ARG A 70 -5.30 11.64 0.69
C ARG A 70 -5.15 12.81 1.66
N HIS A 71 -4.99 14.02 1.15
CA HIS A 71 -4.93 15.22 1.99
C HIS A 71 -6.23 15.44 2.77
N LYS A 72 -7.39 15.22 2.12
CA LYS A 72 -8.70 15.26 2.80
C LYS A 72 -8.78 14.22 3.94
N GLU A 73 -8.41 12.97 3.68
CA GLU A 73 -8.37 11.91 4.71
C GLU A 73 -7.47 12.28 5.90
N LEU A 74 -6.29 12.86 5.65
CA LEU A 74 -5.35 13.23 6.71
C LEU A 74 -5.89 14.38 7.56
N LYS A 75 -6.50 15.39 6.94
CA LYS A 75 -7.19 16.48 7.66
C LYS A 75 -8.37 16.00 8.50
N GLU A 76 -9.20 15.10 7.96
CA GLU A 76 -10.31 14.49 8.69
C GLU A 76 -9.83 13.67 9.91
N ASN A 77 -8.61 13.12 9.84
CA ASN A 77 -7.97 12.43 10.96
C ASN A 77 -7.19 13.36 11.89
N GLY A 78 -7.35 14.69 11.78
CA GLY A 78 -6.71 15.68 12.64
C GLY A 78 -5.22 15.89 12.39
N GLN A 79 -4.70 15.46 11.24
CA GLN A 79 -3.31 15.69 10.86
C GLN A 79 -3.19 16.96 10.02
N ASP A 80 -2.31 17.86 10.45
CA ASP A 80 -1.98 19.07 9.68
C ASP A 80 -0.79 18.77 8.76
N VAL A 81 -1.10 18.61 7.47
CA VAL A 81 -0.14 18.29 6.40
C VAL A 81 -0.44 19.14 5.19
N SER A 82 0.61 19.61 4.50
CA SER A 82 0.45 20.39 3.27
C SER A 82 0.05 19.50 2.09
N LEU A 83 -0.57 20.09 1.06
CA LEU A 83 -0.84 19.39 -0.19
C LEU A 83 0.47 18.98 -0.88
N GLU A 84 1.50 19.83 -0.81
CA GLU A 84 2.82 19.56 -1.38
C GLU A 84 3.48 18.33 -0.73
N ASP A 85 3.41 18.19 0.59
CA ASP A 85 3.99 17.04 1.30
C ASP A 85 3.29 15.74 0.92
N VAL A 86 1.95 15.77 0.81
CA VAL A 86 1.16 14.62 0.37
C VAL A 86 1.51 14.23 -1.07
N GLN A 87 1.67 15.22 -1.96
CA GLN A 87 2.10 14.97 -3.33
C GLN A 87 3.49 14.35 -3.39
N LYS A 88 4.44 14.87 -2.62
CA LYS A 88 5.80 14.33 -2.55
C LYS A 88 5.81 12.88 -2.05
N ASP A 89 5.05 12.57 -1.00
CA ASP A 89 4.91 11.20 -0.49
C ASP A 89 4.35 10.25 -1.55
N LEU A 90 3.26 10.64 -2.23
CA LEU A 90 2.63 9.81 -3.25
C LEU A 90 3.54 9.58 -4.47
N CYS A 91 4.23 10.62 -4.96
CA CYS A 91 5.21 10.48 -6.05
C CYS A 91 6.36 9.53 -5.70
N ASN A 92 6.89 9.64 -4.47
CA ASN A 92 7.96 8.78 -3.99
C ASN A 92 7.51 7.32 -3.95
N ARG A 93 6.29 7.08 -3.47
CA ARG A 93 5.71 5.73 -3.42
C ARG A 93 5.52 5.15 -4.82
N ASP A 94 4.92 5.90 -5.75
CA ASP A 94 4.72 5.44 -7.12
C ASP A 94 6.03 5.06 -7.81
N THR A 95 7.09 5.84 -7.57
CA THR A 95 8.44 5.52 -8.05
C THR A 95 8.93 4.18 -7.49
N ILE A 96 8.75 3.94 -6.18
CA ILE A 96 9.20 2.72 -5.51
C ILE A 96 8.42 1.48 -5.99
N ASP A 97 7.13 1.64 -6.25
CA ASP A 97 6.27 0.52 -6.64
C ASP A 97 6.31 0.20 -8.14
N SER A 98 6.88 1.10 -8.96
CA SER A 98 7.08 0.90 -10.41
C SER A 98 8.41 0.22 -10.75
N SER A 99 9.25 -0.07 -9.77
CA SER A 99 10.59 -0.66 -9.90
C SER A 99 10.69 -2.03 -9.23
#